data_AF-A0AB38HQZ4-F1
#
_entry.id   AF-A0AB38HQZ4-F1
#
_cell.length_a   1.000
_cell.length_b   1.000
_cell.length_c   1.000
_cell.angle_alpha   90.00
_cell.angle_beta   90.00
_cell.angle_gamma   90.00
#
_symmetry.space_group_name_H-M   'P 1'
#
loop_
_entity.id
_entity.type
_entity.pdbx_description
1 polymer ?
#
loop_
_entity_poly.entity_id
_entity_poly.type
_entity_poly.pdbx_seq_one_letter_code
_entity_poly.pdbx_strand_id
1 'polypeptide(L)' 'RLTYAPGDIVLADRYYARPRDLRPVIDAGADFIVRTGWNSLRLLQTNGEPFDLFAALAAQQEQEGEVQVRVHEGMRV' A
#
# COMPACT_ATOMS: atom_id res chain seq x y z
N ARG A 1 -3.50 -20.05 -10.15
CA ARG A 1 -2.73 -18.77 -10.07
C ARG A 1 -3.57 -17.74 -10.78
N LEU A 2 -3.77 -16.56 -10.19
CA LEU A 2 -4.50 -15.47 -10.85
C LEU A 2 -3.65 -14.91 -11.99
N THR A 3 -4.32 -14.47 -13.06
CA THR A 3 -3.71 -13.76 -14.19
C THR A 3 -4.23 -12.34 -14.17
N TYR A 4 -3.33 -11.37 -14.38
CA TYR A 4 -3.63 -9.95 -14.37
C TYR A 4 -3.23 -9.33 -15.71
N ALA A 5 -3.94 -8.27 -16.11
CA ALA A 5 -3.64 -7.49 -17.30
C ALA A 5 -3.74 -5.98 -17.02
N PRO A 6 -3.11 -5.13 -17.85
CA PRO A 6 -3.28 -3.69 -17.75
C PRO A 6 -4.76 -3.28 -17.79
N GLY A 7 -5.15 -2.41 -16.85
CA GLY A 7 -6.54 -1.96 -16.68
C GLY A 7 -7.37 -2.79 -15.68
N ASP A 8 -6.85 -3.92 -15.19
CA ASP A 8 -7.47 -4.63 -14.08
C ASP A 8 -7.31 -3.86 -12.75
N ILE A 9 -8.35 -3.89 -11.91
CA ILE A 9 -8.28 -3.44 -10.51
C ILE A 9 -8.50 -4.65 -9.60
N VAL A 10 -7.44 -5.09 -8.93
CA VAL A 10 -7.48 -6.22 -8.00
C VAL A 10 -7.97 -5.77 -6.62
N LEU A 11 -9.07 -6.34 -6.13
CA LEU A 11 -9.57 -6.11 -4.78
C LEU A 11 -9.12 -7.25 -3.86
N ALA A 12 -8.52 -6.93 -2.71
CA ALA A 12 -8.13 -7.94 -1.73
C ALA A 12 -8.30 -7.49 -0.27
N ASP A 13 -8.35 -8.48 0.62
CA ASP A 13 -8.43 -8.24 2.06
C ASP A 13 -7.03 -8.08 2.71
N ARG A 14 -7.03 -7.82 4.03
CA ARG A 14 -5.82 -7.56 4.84
C ARG A 14 -4.78 -8.66 4.84
N TYR A 15 -5.14 -9.90 4.54
CA TYR A 15 -4.18 -10.99 4.44
C TYR A 15 -3.18 -10.76 3.29
N TYR A 16 -3.62 -10.07 2.23
CA TYR A 16 -2.85 -9.77 1.02
C TYR A 16 -2.09 -8.45 1.08
N ALA A 17 -2.15 -7.70 2.20
CA ALA A 17 -1.38 -6.48 2.40
C ALA A 17 0.11 -6.78 2.64
N ARG A 18 0.76 -7.40 1.64
CA ARG A 18 2.16 -7.85 1.66
C ARG A 18 2.82 -7.44 0.34
N PRO A 19 3.83 -6.55 0.34
CA PRO A 19 4.41 -6.04 -0.89
C PRO A 19 4.87 -7.13 -1.87
N ARG A 20 5.49 -8.18 -1.33
CA ARG A 20 5.95 -9.33 -2.12
C ARG A 20 4.80 -10.06 -2.84
N ASP A 21 3.65 -10.19 -2.21
CA ASP A 21 2.52 -10.94 -2.77
C ASP A 21 1.74 -10.08 -3.79
N LEU A 22 1.86 -8.75 -3.71
CA LEU A 22 1.27 -7.79 -4.66
C LEU A 22 2.19 -7.49 -5.86
N ARG A 23 3.47 -7.84 -5.78
CA ARG A 23 4.44 -7.62 -6.85
C ARG A 23 3.99 -8.14 -8.22
N PRO A 24 3.38 -9.34 -8.35
CA PRO A 24 2.90 -9.82 -9.64
C PRO A 24 1.77 -8.97 -10.25
N VAL A 25 0.99 -8.24 -9.44
CA VAL A 25 -0.06 -7.32 -9.93
C VAL A 25 0.60 -6.11 -10.59
N ILE A 26 1.56 -5.51 -9.88
CA ILE A 26 2.35 -4.36 -10.36
C ILE A 26 3.13 -4.73 -11.63
N ASP A 27 3.83 -5.86 -11.61
CA ASP A 27 4.66 -6.31 -12.74
C ASP A 27 3.81 -6.62 -13.99
N ALA A 28 2.52 -6.93 -13.83
CA ALA A 28 1.56 -7.13 -14.92
C ALA A 28 0.94 -5.81 -15.43
N GLY A 29 1.24 -4.67 -14.81
CA GLY A 29 0.67 -3.36 -15.17
C GLY A 29 -0.77 -3.15 -14.69
N ALA A 30 -1.22 -3.97 -13.74
CA ALA A 30 -2.54 -3.84 -13.12
C ALA A 30 -2.47 -3.01 -11.82
N ASP A 31 -3.62 -2.52 -11.38
CA ASP A 31 -3.79 -1.76 -10.15
C ASP A 31 -4.42 -2.64 -9.05
N PHE A 32 -4.36 -2.18 -7.79
CA PHE A 32 -5.00 -2.88 -6.69
C PHE A 32 -5.54 -1.95 -5.60
N ILE A 33 -6.58 -2.41 -4.91
CA ILE A 33 -7.08 -1.85 -3.66
C ILE A 33 -7.08 -2.97 -2.62
N VAL A 34 -6.27 -2.81 -1.58
CA VAL A 34 -6.14 -3.80 -0.51
C VAL A 34 -6.45 -3.14 0.82
N ARG A 35 -7.43 -3.69 1.55
CA ARG A 35 -7.68 -3.26 2.93
C ARG A 35 -6.47 -3.63 3.78
N THR A 36 -5.96 -2.72 4.60
CA THR A 36 -4.79 -2.98 5.45
C THR A 36 -5.10 -2.72 6.93
N GLY A 37 -4.35 -3.33 7.83
CA GLY A 37 -4.38 -2.98 9.25
C GLY A 37 -3.54 -1.74 9.50
N TRP A 38 -3.94 -0.88 10.45
CA TRP A 38 -3.33 0.43 10.69
C TRP A 38 -1.81 0.42 10.95
N ASN A 39 -1.24 -0.69 11.44
CA ASN A 39 0.21 -0.86 11.68
C ASN A 39 0.85 -2.01 10.90
N SER A 40 0.14 -2.58 9.92
CA SER A 40 0.59 -3.81 9.25
C SER A 40 1.62 -3.59 8.14
N LEU A 41 1.77 -2.34 7.69
CA LEU A 41 2.77 -1.92 6.71
C LEU A 41 3.68 -0.87 7.33
N ARG A 42 4.99 -0.97 7.05
CA ARG A 42 5.92 0.12 7.32
C ARG A 42 5.82 1.11 6.15
N LEU A 43 5.06 2.17 6.36
CA LEU A 43 4.88 3.25 5.40
C LEU A 43 6.01 4.27 5.51
N LEU A 44 6.44 4.78 4.37
CA LEU A 44 7.40 5.86 4.22
C LEU A 44 6.73 7.00 3.47
N GLN A 45 7.16 8.22 3.73
CA GLN A 45 6.90 9.37 2.88
C GLN A 45 7.56 9.17 1.51
N THR A 46 7.17 9.99 0.54
CA THR A 46 7.75 9.94 -0.82
C THR A 46 9.26 10.21 -0.83
N ASN A 47 9.76 11.02 0.11
CA ASN A 47 11.18 11.30 0.34
C ASN A 47 11.96 10.12 0.99
N GLY A 48 11.27 9.06 1.43
CA GLY A 48 11.87 7.88 2.06
C GLY A 48 11.90 7.88 3.59
N GLU A 49 11.55 8.99 4.24
CA GLU A 49 11.44 9.05 5.71
C GLU A 49 10.23 8.28 6.22
N PRO A 50 10.22 7.80 7.48
CA PRO A 50 9.05 7.15 8.07
C PRO A 50 7.78 8.01 7.98
N PHE A 51 6.67 7.39 7.61
CA PHE A 51 5.37 8.06 7.62
C PHE A 51 4.74 7.99 9.02
N ASP A 52 4.44 9.16 9.61
CA ASP A 52 3.74 9.26 10.88
C ASP A 52 2.21 9.32 10.65
N LEU A 53 1.57 8.16 10.81
CA LEU A 53 0.12 8.03 10.65
C LEU A 53 -0.66 8.89 11.64
N PHE A 54 -0.21 9.02 12.89
CA PHE A 54 -0.97 9.75 13.91
C PHE A 54 -0.87 11.26 13.71
N ALA A 55 0.31 11.76 13.33
CA ALA A 55 0.46 13.17 12.94
C ALA A 55 -0.39 13.49 11.71
N ALA A 56 -0.43 12.61 10.71
CA ALA A 56 -1.27 12.79 9.53
C ALA A 56 -2.77 12.82 9.87
N LEU A 57 -3.24 11.88 10.70
CA LEU A 57 -4.64 11.84 11.15
C LEU A 57 -5.02 13.04 12.01
N ALA A 58 -4.12 13.51 12.89
CA ALA A 58 -4.37 14.68 13.73
C ALA A 58 -4.46 15.99 12.92
N ALA A 59 -3.77 16.06 11.78
CA ALA A 59 -3.83 17.19 10.86
C ALA A 59 -5.02 17.12 9.88
N GLN A 60 -5.70 15.97 9.79
CA GLN A 60 -6.81 15.77 8.87
C GLN A 60 -8.06 16.51 9.35
N GLN A 61 -8.72 17.22 8.43
CA GLN A 61 -9.96 17.97 8.73
C GLN A 61 -11.20 17.14 8.41
N GLU A 62 -11.14 16.36 7.33
CA GLU A 62 -12.23 15.50 6.88
C GLU A 62 -12.20 14.13 7.56
N GLN A 63 -13.32 13.42 7.51
CA GLN A 63 -13.41 12.05 8.04
C GLN A 63 -12.54 11.05 7.27
N GLU A 64 -12.28 11.32 5.99
CA GLU A 64 -11.54 10.46 5.06
C GLU A 64 -10.50 11.29 4.28
N GLY A 65 -9.42 10.65 3.85
CA GLY A 65 -8.35 11.31 3.11
C GLY A 65 -7.48 10.33 2.34
N GLU A 66 -6.75 10.85 1.36
CA GLU A 66 -5.78 10.11 0.57
C GLU A 66 -4.39 10.74 0.74
N VAL A 67 -3.37 9.91 0.98
CA VAL A 67 -1.99 10.35 1.09
C VAL A 67 -1.10 9.42 0.29
N GLN A 68 -0.21 10.02 -0.51
CA GLN A 68 0.81 9.30 -1.25
C GLN A 68 1.92 8.83 -0.30
N VAL A 69 2.12 7.52 -0.24
CA VAL A 69 3.11 6.85 0.62
C VAL A 69 3.89 5.81 -0.19
N ARG A 70 5.07 5.46 0.29
CA ARG A 70 5.84 4.30 -0.18
C ARG A 70 5.74 3.20 0.85
N VAL A 71 5.77 1.95 0.41
CA VAL A 71 5.84 0.79 1.32
C VAL A 71 7.28 0.33 1.41
N HIS A 72 7.79 0.18 2.64
CA HIS A 72 9.12 -0.37 2.87
C HIS A 72 9.11 -1.90 2.68
N GLU A 73 9.77 -2.40 1.64
CA GLU A 73 9.76 -3.83 1.27
C GLU A 73 10.77 -4.71 2.06
N GLY A 74 11.54 -4.13 2.99
CA GLY A 74 12.63 -4.83 3.68
C GLY A 74 13.91 -4.88 2.86
N MET A 75 15.07 -5.11 3.50
CA MET A 75 16.31 -5.41 2.78
C MET A 75 16.19 -6.80 2.15
N ARG A 76 16.54 -6.91 0.86
CA ARG A 76 16.80 -8.21 0.24
C ARG A 76 17.97 -8.86 0.96
N VAL A 77 17.74 -10.03 1.56
CA VAL A 77 18.81 -10.94 1.98
C VAL A 77 19.21 -11.77 0.77
#